data_AF-A0A7K4BK97-F1
#
_entry.id   AF-A0A7K4BK97-F1
#
_cell.length_a   1.000
_cell.length_b   1.000
_cell.length_c   1.000
_cell.angle_alpha   90.00
_cell.angle_beta   90.00
_cell.angle_gamma   90.00
#
_symmetry.space_group_name_H-M   'P 1'
#
loop_
_entity.id
_entity.type
_entity.pdbx_description
1 polymer ?
#
loop_
_entity_poly.entity_id
_entity_poly.type
_entity_poly.pdbx_seq_one_letter_code
_entity_poly.pdbx_strand_id
1 'polypeptide(L)'
;IQDLPPGVLFAFTVQDDPGYEAIHDCGVPHVPLRGMRGRDIQEMGQKRFDLAISDATAALLEETAGDPFSLVACFNALRRRNLAPSAENIEALLREEEDPAGLAVATLPRYWQTWARDLALLIPPFPVPVMACMLGMPETDVTLMVDRLQESAVFKRLPGGAFAFAHPLLQEHCRDRLPEDAEVALNARAADCFERFMHRLPGRLNVLLSIASHLFGARDYARAADLNLELGLRFYHRGDYDSALMLTERAVTAAERLGNDALLAAAVSQRDRIREEMVDRA
;
A
#
# COMPACT_ATOMS: atom_id res chain seq x y z
N ILE A 1 3.45 6.87 -20.67
CA ILE A 1 3.45 8.27 -20.15
C ILE A 1 2.90 9.18 -21.25
N GLN A 2 1.62 9.57 -21.16
CA GLN A 2 0.98 10.50 -22.11
C GLN A 2 0.71 11.83 -21.39
N ASP A 3 0.64 12.93 -22.14
CA ASP A 3 0.26 14.28 -21.65
C ASP A 3 1.25 15.02 -20.72
N LEU A 4 2.55 14.84 -20.91
CA LEU A 4 3.53 15.66 -20.22
C LEU A 4 3.95 16.89 -21.04
N PRO A 5 4.05 18.07 -20.41
CA PRO A 5 4.60 19.24 -21.08
C PRO A 5 6.08 19.00 -21.47
N PRO A 6 6.53 19.56 -22.61
CA PRO A 6 7.92 19.43 -23.04
C PRO A 6 8.88 20.09 -22.03
N GLY A 7 10.09 19.53 -21.90
CA GLY A 7 11.15 20.07 -21.05
C GLY A 7 11.16 19.56 -19.61
N VAL A 8 10.36 18.55 -19.26
CA VAL A 8 10.37 17.93 -17.93
C VAL A 8 11.31 16.72 -17.91
N LEU A 9 12.23 16.69 -16.95
CA LEU A 9 13.08 15.55 -16.63
C LEU A 9 12.36 14.63 -15.64
N PHE A 10 12.31 13.33 -15.95
CA PHE A 10 11.73 12.31 -15.08
C PHE A 10 12.80 11.44 -14.44
N ALA A 11 12.65 11.22 -13.14
CA ALA A 11 13.31 10.16 -12.42
C ALA A 11 12.22 9.35 -11.72
N PHE A 12 12.28 8.04 -11.85
CA PHE A 12 11.34 7.12 -11.21
C PHE A 12 12.13 5.91 -10.67
N THR A 13 11.52 5.22 -9.73
CA THR A 13 12.05 3.98 -9.16
C THR A 13 11.15 2.83 -9.60
N VAL A 14 11.74 1.71 -9.99
CA VAL A 14 11.03 0.49 -10.38
C VAL A 14 11.62 -0.68 -9.59
N GLN A 15 10.77 -1.63 -9.22
CA GLN A 15 11.14 -2.93 -8.67
C GLN A 15 10.93 -3.95 -9.79
N ASP A 16 11.89 -4.85 -10.04
CA ASP A 16 11.94 -5.72 -11.22
C ASP A 16 10.64 -6.53 -11.44
N ASP A 17 9.78 -6.09 -12.39
CA ASP A 17 8.87 -6.84 -13.32
C ASP A 17 7.85 -5.85 -13.96
N PRO A 18 7.08 -6.20 -15.00
CA PRO A 18 7.38 -6.04 -16.44
C PRO A 18 7.65 -4.58 -16.90
N GLY A 19 7.54 -3.59 -16.01
CA GLY A 19 7.85 -2.18 -16.31
C GLY A 19 9.33 -1.92 -16.65
N TYR A 20 10.23 -2.82 -16.26
CA TYR A 20 11.65 -2.74 -16.58
C TYR A 20 11.95 -3.04 -18.06
N GLU A 21 11.32 -4.07 -18.64
CA GLU A 21 11.54 -4.44 -20.06
C GLU A 21 11.09 -3.31 -21.01
N ALA A 22 9.95 -2.69 -20.72
CA ALA A 22 9.42 -1.58 -21.53
C ALA A 22 10.33 -0.33 -21.56
N ILE A 23 11.19 -0.16 -20.56
CA ILE A 23 12.03 1.04 -20.38
C ILE A 23 13.48 0.77 -20.77
N HIS A 24 13.95 -0.48 -20.65
CA HIS A 24 15.28 -0.89 -21.05
C HIS A 24 15.56 -0.58 -22.53
N ASP A 25 14.56 -0.75 -23.40
CA ASP A 25 14.68 -0.49 -24.83
C ASP A 25 14.65 1.00 -25.19
N CYS A 26 14.35 1.88 -24.24
CA CYS A 26 14.25 3.32 -24.45
C CYS A 26 15.60 4.07 -24.29
N GLY A 27 16.70 3.37 -24.00
CA GLY A 27 18.03 3.98 -23.88
C GLY A 27 18.19 4.97 -22.70
N VAL A 28 17.32 4.86 -21.69
CA VAL A 28 17.34 5.72 -20.51
C VAL A 28 18.46 5.28 -19.56
N PRO A 29 19.29 6.20 -19.01
CA PRO A 29 20.30 5.83 -18.03
C PRO A 29 19.71 5.16 -16.79
N HIS A 30 20.21 3.97 -16.44
CA HIS A 30 19.79 3.22 -15.27
C HIS A 30 20.86 3.28 -14.17
N VAL A 31 20.41 3.49 -12.92
CA VAL A 31 21.27 3.45 -11.74
C VAL A 31 20.80 2.30 -10.85
N PRO A 32 21.48 1.14 -10.85
CA PRO A 32 21.07 0.01 -10.04
C PRO A 32 21.25 0.33 -8.56
N LEU A 33 20.17 0.20 -7.79
CA LEU A 33 20.22 0.30 -6.33
C LEU A 33 20.57 -1.07 -5.76
N ARG A 34 21.73 -1.16 -5.10
CA ARG A 34 22.20 -2.39 -4.45
C ARG A 34 21.95 -2.31 -2.94
N GLY A 35 21.99 -3.46 -2.28
CA GLY A 35 22.02 -3.54 -0.82
C GLY A 35 23.19 -2.73 -0.23
N MET A 36 23.03 -2.31 1.02
CA MET A 36 24.03 -1.56 1.76
C MET A 36 25.25 -2.43 2.04
N ARG A 37 26.45 -1.83 1.93
CA ARG A 37 27.70 -2.51 2.27
C ARG A 37 27.93 -2.50 3.76
N GLY A 38 28.73 -3.44 4.29
CA GLY A 38 29.03 -3.55 5.71
C GLY A 38 29.45 -2.22 6.37
N ARG A 39 30.26 -1.41 5.69
CA ARG A 39 30.65 -0.06 6.20
C ARG A 39 29.46 0.89 6.33
N ASP A 40 28.57 0.91 5.33
CA ASP A 40 27.38 1.75 5.34
C ASP A 40 26.37 1.28 6.39
N ILE A 41 26.28 -0.04 6.59
CA ILE A 41 25.48 -0.69 7.63
C ILE A 41 25.96 -0.26 9.02
N GLN A 42 27.27 -0.30 9.27
CA GLN A 42 27.88 0.15 10.53
C GLN A 42 27.63 1.65 10.76
N GLU A 43 27.82 2.48 9.74
CA GLU A 43 27.58 3.92 9.83
C GLU A 43 26.12 4.22 10.15
N MET A 44 25.17 3.56 9.47
CA MET A 44 23.74 3.69 9.73
C MET A 44 23.38 3.23 11.14
N GLY A 45 23.88 2.06 11.57
CA GLY A 45 23.67 1.53 12.91
C GLY A 45 24.11 2.51 13.99
N GLN A 46 25.31 3.07 13.86
CA GLN A 46 25.85 4.02 14.83
C GLN A 46 25.10 5.36 14.81
N LYS A 47 24.92 5.98 13.63
CA LYS A 47 24.37 7.35 13.56
C LYS A 47 22.88 7.42 13.87
N ARG A 48 22.11 6.40 13.50
CA ARG A 48 20.65 6.42 13.60
C ARG A 48 20.10 5.63 14.78
N PHE A 49 20.81 4.58 15.18
CA PHE A 49 20.32 3.65 16.22
C PHE A 49 21.22 3.58 17.45
N ASP A 50 22.38 4.26 17.44
CA ASP A 50 23.39 4.19 18.49
C ASP A 50 23.86 2.74 18.75
N LEU A 51 24.00 1.98 17.67
CA LEU A 51 24.46 0.59 17.69
C LEU A 51 25.88 0.47 17.15
N ALA A 52 26.79 -0.06 17.97
CA ALA A 52 28.14 -0.41 17.56
C ALA A 52 28.15 -1.82 16.93
N ILE A 53 28.17 -1.89 15.60
CA ILE A 53 28.12 -3.14 14.84
C ILE A 53 29.55 -3.59 14.46
N SER A 54 29.89 -4.83 14.80
CA SER A 54 31.20 -5.41 14.45
C SER A 54 31.33 -5.69 12.95
N ASP A 55 32.55 -5.75 12.41
CA ASP A 55 32.79 -6.08 10.99
C ASP A 55 32.18 -7.43 10.59
N ALA A 56 32.29 -8.44 11.46
CA ALA A 56 31.72 -9.77 11.21
C ALA A 56 30.18 -9.73 11.16
N THR A 57 29.56 -8.97 12.06
CA THR A 57 28.11 -8.78 12.06
C THR A 57 27.63 -7.97 10.86
N ALA A 58 28.38 -6.96 10.44
CA ALA A 58 28.07 -6.16 9.27
C ALA A 58 28.16 -6.98 7.98
N ALA A 59 29.15 -7.87 7.87
CA ALA A 59 29.26 -8.82 6.76
C ALA A 59 28.06 -9.78 6.69
N LEU A 60 27.64 -10.34 7.84
CA LEU A 60 26.44 -11.18 7.92
C LEU A 60 25.19 -10.43 7.44
N LEU A 61 25.00 -9.18 7.89
CA LEU A 61 23.85 -8.37 7.50
C LEU A 61 23.88 -8.01 6.00
N GLU A 62 25.05 -7.71 5.44
CA GLU A 62 25.21 -7.44 4.00
C GLU A 62 24.75 -8.64 3.16
N GLU A 63 25.02 -9.87 3.61
CA GLU A 63 24.66 -11.11 2.90
C GLU A 63 23.20 -11.51 3.10
N THR A 64 22.62 -11.27 4.27
CA THR A 64 21.30 -11.82 4.66
C THR A 64 20.15 -10.83 4.59
N ALA A 65 20.40 -9.55 4.92
CA ALA A 65 19.37 -8.54 5.14
C ALA A 65 19.89 -7.14 4.76
N GLY A 66 20.65 -7.06 3.66
CA GLY A 66 21.40 -5.86 3.28
C GLY A 66 20.54 -4.71 2.75
N ASP A 67 19.24 -4.92 2.52
CA ASP A 67 18.36 -3.83 2.11
C ASP A 67 18.03 -2.88 3.29
N PRO A 68 17.85 -1.58 3.03
CA PRO A 68 17.63 -0.60 4.10
C PRO A 68 16.41 -0.89 4.98
N PHE A 69 15.33 -1.48 4.43
CA PHE A 69 14.11 -1.73 5.18
C PHE A 69 14.33 -2.86 6.19
N SER A 70 14.92 -3.98 5.77
CA SER A 70 15.30 -5.10 6.65
C SER A 70 16.25 -4.67 7.76
N LEU A 71 17.25 -3.83 7.44
CA LEU A 71 18.17 -3.27 8.45
C LEU A 71 17.43 -2.41 9.48
N VAL A 72 16.54 -1.51 9.03
CA VAL A 72 15.73 -0.69 9.94
C VAL A 72 14.86 -1.57 10.84
N ALA A 73 14.23 -2.62 10.29
CA ALA A 73 13.42 -3.56 11.06
C ALA A 73 14.26 -4.27 12.13
N CYS A 74 15.41 -4.83 11.73
CA CYS A 74 16.33 -5.53 12.62
C CYS A 74 16.87 -4.63 13.73
N PHE A 75 17.36 -3.43 13.41
CA PHE A 75 17.92 -2.51 14.40
C PHE A 75 16.86 -1.98 15.37
N ASN A 76 15.65 -1.71 14.89
CA ASN A 76 14.53 -1.39 15.78
C ASN A 76 14.17 -2.55 16.70
N ALA A 77 14.21 -3.79 16.21
CA ALA A 77 13.96 -4.98 17.00
C ALA A 77 14.99 -5.14 18.12
N LEU A 78 16.28 -5.04 17.80
CA LEU A 78 17.38 -5.08 18.77
C LEU A 78 17.19 -4.03 19.86
N ARG A 79 16.96 -2.77 19.48
CA ARG A 79 16.79 -1.67 20.43
C ARG A 79 15.57 -1.84 21.33
N ARG A 80 14.44 -2.26 20.78
CA ARG A 80 13.19 -2.44 21.56
C ARG A 80 13.27 -3.62 22.53
N ARG A 81 14.02 -4.66 22.16
CA ARG A 81 14.24 -5.85 22.99
C ARG A 81 15.48 -5.73 23.87
N ASN A 82 16.19 -4.61 23.79
CA ASN A 82 17.44 -4.35 24.51
C ASN A 82 18.49 -5.44 24.29
N LEU A 83 18.64 -5.88 23.04
CA LEU A 83 19.59 -6.90 22.61
C LEU A 83 20.85 -6.24 22.02
N ALA A 84 22.01 -6.84 22.30
CA ALA A 84 23.27 -6.43 21.68
C ALA A 84 23.27 -6.78 20.17
N PRO A 85 23.89 -5.96 19.31
CA PRO A 85 24.00 -6.22 17.86
C PRO A 85 25.07 -7.29 17.56
N SER A 86 24.89 -8.50 18.08
CA SER A 86 25.74 -9.66 17.81
C SER A 86 25.17 -10.50 16.64
N ALA A 87 26.04 -11.28 15.99
CA ALA A 87 25.62 -12.20 14.93
C ALA A 87 24.52 -13.18 15.42
N GLU A 88 24.70 -13.75 16.61
CA GLU A 88 23.73 -14.67 17.22
C GLU A 88 22.34 -14.05 17.40
N ASN A 89 22.27 -12.83 17.93
CA ASN A 89 20.99 -12.14 18.13
C ASN A 89 20.32 -11.77 16.80
N ILE A 90 21.11 -11.37 15.80
CA ILE A 90 20.60 -11.04 14.46
C ILE A 90 20.04 -12.29 13.78
N GLU A 91 20.78 -13.40 13.78
CA GLU A 91 20.31 -14.67 13.22
C GLU A 91 19.06 -15.18 13.94
N ALA A 92 18.96 -14.98 15.26
CA ALA A 92 17.76 -15.32 16.00
C ALA A 92 16.56 -14.49 15.55
N LEU A 93 16.71 -13.17 15.42
CA LEU A 93 15.64 -12.27 14.97
C LEU A 93 15.19 -12.57 13.54
N LEU A 94 16.13 -12.80 12.62
CA LEU A 94 15.82 -13.11 11.22
C LEU A 94 15.13 -14.47 11.05
N ARG A 95 15.17 -15.35 12.06
CA ARG A 95 14.47 -16.64 12.05
C ARG A 95 13.04 -16.58 12.61
N GLU A 96 12.68 -15.51 13.31
CA GLU A 96 11.36 -15.40 13.96
C GLU A 96 10.23 -15.15 12.96
N GLU A 97 10.51 -14.34 11.94
CA GLU A 97 9.53 -13.91 10.95
C GLU A 97 10.07 -14.18 9.55
N GLU A 98 9.21 -14.67 8.66
CA GLU A 98 9.58 -15.02 7.29
C GLU A 98 9.99 -13.80 6.46
N ASP A 99 9.52 -12.62 6.85
CA ASP A 99 9.71 -11.37 6.12
C ASP A 99 10.08 -10.19 7.05
N PRO A 100 10.83 -9.19 6.56
CA PRO A 100 11.28 -8.06 7.37
C PRO A 100 10.13 -7.17 7.86
N ALA A 101 8.99 -7.15 7.17
CA ALA A 101 7.82 -6.42 7.63
C ALA A 101 7.18 -7.09 8.84
N GLY A 102 7.24 -8.42 8.93
CA GLY A 102 6.83 -9.18 10.10
C GLY A 102 7.65 -8.86 11.32
N LEU A 103 8.96 -8.85 11.19
CA LEU A 103 9.83 -8.44 12.28
C LEU A 103 9.52 -7.00 12.71
N ALA A 104 9.33 -6.09 11.76
CA ALA A 104 8.97 -4.70 12.04
C ALA A 104 7.63 -4.60 12.79
N VAL A 105 6.59 -5.32 12.35
CA VAL A 105 5.25 -5.30 12.95
C VAL A 105 5.23 -5.97 14.33
N ALA A 106 5.85 -7.14 14.48
CA ALA A 106 5.91 -7.89 15.73
C ALA A 106 6.56 -7.09 16.88
N THR A 107 7.49 -6.19 16.55
CA THR A 107 8.17 -5.34 17.54
C THR A 107 7.35 -4.09 17.92
N LEU A 108 6.23 -3.82 17.27
CA LEU A 108 5.35 -2.70 17.59
C LEU A 108 4.60 -2.90 18.92
N PRO A 109 4.31 -1.83 19.67
CA PRO A 109 3.30 -1.88 20.71
C PRO A 109 1.98 -2.44 20.16
N ARG A 110 1.27 -3.25 20.95
CA ARG A 110 0.03 -3.94 20.52
C ARG A 110 -1.00 -3.03 19.86
N TYR A 111 -1.14 -1.81 20.37
CA TYR A 111 -2.02 -0.79 19.82
C TYR A 111 -1.68 -0.44 18.36
N TRP A 112 -0.38 -0.26 18.06
CA TRP A 112 0.08 0.01 16.70
C TRP A 112 -0.10 -1.18 15.76
N GLN A 113 0.07 -2.41 16.27
CA GLN A 113 -0.23 -3.62 15.49
C GLN A 113 -1.72 -3.69 15.12
N THR A 114 -2.60 -3.36 16.07
CA THR A 114 -4.05 -3.33 15.85
C THR A 114 -4.41 -2.28 14.80
N TRP A 115 -3.82 -1.09 14.88
CA TRP A 115 -4.06 -0.03 13.91
C TRP A 115 -3.55 -0.36 12.52
N ALA A 116 -2.35 -0.93 12.43
CA ALA A 116 -1.78 -1.40 11.17
C ALA A 116 -2.72 -2.41 10.51
N ARG A 117 -3.16 -3.43 11.25
CA ARG A 117 -4.12 -4.43 10.78
C ARG A 117 -5.43 -3.81 10.31
N ASP A 118 -6.06 -2.98 11.15
CA ASP A 118 -7.40 -2.43 10.88
C ASP A 118 -7.42 -1.41 9.73
N LEU A 119 -6.27 -0.85 9.37
CA LEU A 119 -6.11 0.11 8.28
C LEU A 119 -5.41 -0.49 7.05
N ALA A 120 -5.03 -1.77 7.09
CA ALA A 120 -4.22 -2.42 6.05
C ALA A 120 -4.89 -2.44 4.67
N LEU A 121 -6.22 -2.41 4.62
CA LEU A 121 -6.98 -2.44 3.37
C LEU A 121 -7.20 -1.06 2.74
N LEU A 122 -6.97 0.03 3.48
CA LEU A 122 -7.17 1.36 2.93
C LEU A 122 -6.23 1.59 1.74
N ILE A 123 -6.73 2.29 0.72
CA ILE A 123 -5.91 2.68 -0.42
C ILE A 123 -5.36 4.09 -0.14
N PRO A 124 -4.03 4.31 -0.18
CA PRO A 124 -3.47 5.63 0.05
C PRO A 124 -4.00 6.67 -0.96
N PRO A 125 -4.23 7.93 -0.54
CA PRO A 125 -4.00 8.47 0.80
C PRO A 125 -5.12 8.10 1.79
N PHE A 126 -4.78 7.83 3.05
CA PHE A 126 -5.69 7.54 4.16
C PHE A 126 -6.19 8.84 4.79
N PRO A 127 -7.46 9.23 4.60
CA PRO A 127 -7.94 10.45 5.20
C PRO A 127 -8.13 10.27 6.70
N VAL A 128 -7.66 11.24 7.48
CA VAL A 128 -7.79 11.27 8.95
C VAL A 128 -9.21 10.95 9.45
N PRO A 129 -10.31 11.56 8.95
CA PRO A 129 -11.65 11.22 9.45
C PRO A 129 -12.07 9.78 9.13
N VAL A 130 -11.60 9.21 8.01
CA VAL A 130 -11.86 7.80 7.65
C VAL A 130 -11.09 6.87 8.57
N MET A 131 -9.80 7.15 8.84
CA MET A 131 -9.00 6.38 9.79
C MET A 131 -9.62 6.37 11.19
N ALA A 132 -10.02 7.55 11.70
CA ALA A 132 -10.67 7.66 12.99
C ALA A 132 -11.97 6.85 13.06
N CYS A 133 -12.80 6.92 12.02
CA CYS A 133 -14.02 6.13 11.90
C CYS A 133 -13.75 4.62 11.87
N MET A 134 -12.77 4.18 11.08
CA MET A 134 -12.34 2.78 11.02
C MET A 134 -11.88 2.27 12.38
N LEU A 135 -11.15 3.08 13.13
CA LEU A 135 -10.63 2.73 14.46
C LEU A 135 -11.66 2.91 15.58
N GLY A 136 -12.89 3.32 15.26
CA GLY A 136 -13.94 3.57 16.25
C GLY A 136 -13.65 4.73 17.19
N MET A 137 -12.82 5.69 16.76
CA MET A 137 -12.41 6.83 17.57
C MET A 137 -13.41 8.00 17.45
N PRO A 138 -13.75 8.67 18.56
CA PRO A 138 -14.54 9.91 18.54
C PRO A 138 -13.86 11.03 17.75
N GLU A 139 -14.64 11.94 17.16
CA GLU A 139 -14.07 13.12 16.45
C GLU A 139 -13.21 14.00 17.37
N THR A 140 -13.48 14.01 18.68
CA THR A 140 -12.67 14.75 19.67
C THR A 140 -11.27 14.19 19.85
N ASP A 141 -11.06 12.91 19.54
CA ASP A 141 -9.80 12.21 19.75
C ASP A 141 -8.92 12.22 18.49
N VAL A 142 -9.41 12.83 17.40
CA VAL A 142 -8.72 12.91 16.11
C VAL A 142 -7.40 13.66 16.22
N THR A 143 -7.34 14.75 16.98
CA THR A 143 -6.09 15.49 17.19
C THR A 143 -5.03 14.62 17.87
N LEU A 144 -5.42 13.93 18.95
CA LEU A 144 -4.54 13.00 19.65
C LEU A 144 -4.11 11.83 18.75
N MET A 145 -4.99 11.33 17.90
CA MET A 145 -4.67 10.32 16.89
C MET A 145 -3.60 10.84 15.92
N VAL A 146 -3.75 12.06 15.41
CA VAL A 146 -2.79 12.68 14.48
C VAL A 146 -1.42 12.81 15.14
N ASP A 147 -1.35 13.32 16.37
CA ASP A 147 -0.09 13.45 17.11
C ASP A 147 0.61 12.09 17.25
N ARG A 148 -0.13 11.05 17.65
CA ARG A 148 0.39 9.68 17.74
C ARG A 148 0.86 9.15 16.37
N LEU A 149 0.11 9.40 15.30
CA LEU A 149 0.46 8.94 13.95
C LEU A 149 1.76 9.60 13.46
N GLN A 150 2.02 10.84 13.84
CA GLN A 150 3.27 11.54 13.49
C GLN A 150 4.50 10.92 14.18
N GLU A 151 4.32 10.32 15.34
CA GLU A 151 5.37 9.61 16.07
C GLU A 151 5.52 8.13 15.65
N SER A 152 4.59 7.64 14.81
CA SER A 152 4.57 6.23 14.40
C SER A 152 5.70 5.90 13.43
N ALA A 153 6.34 4.75 13.63
CA ALA A 153 7.26 4.17 12.65
C ALA A 153 6.52 3.45 11.49
N VAL A 154 5.20 3.27 11.60
CA VAL A 154 4.38 2.46 10.68
C VAL A 154 3.67 3.31 9.66
N PHE A 155 3.32 4.55 10.03
CA PHE A 155 2.57 5.46 9.19
C PHE A 155 3.42 6.68 8.85
N LYS A 156 3.24 7.20 7.65
CA LYS A 156 3.83 8.47 7.21
C LYS A 156 2.73 9.46 6.84
N ARG A 157 2.95 10.72 7.17
CA ARG A 157 2.09 11.82 6.74
C ARG A 157 2.44 12.21 5.31
N LEU A 158 1.44 12.28 4.45
CA LEU A 158 1.55 12.69 3.05
C LEU A 158 1.31 14.21 2.90
N PRO A 159 1.77 14.81 1.79
CA PRO A 159 1.33 16.15 1.40
C PRO A 159 -0.20 16.23 1.37
N GLY A 160 -0.78 17.30 1.91
CA GLY A 160 -2.23 17.43 2.08
C GLY A 160 -2.77 16.85 3.40
N GLY A 161 -1.92 16.28 4.25
CA GLY A 161 -2.23 15.95 5.64
C GLY A 161 -2.89 14.59 5.87
N ALA A 162 -3.16 13.83 4.82
CA ALA A 162 -3.53 12.43 4.90
C ALA A 162 -2.33 11.53 5.25
N PHE A 163 -2.57 10.24 5.47
CA PHE A 163 -1.54 9.28 5.86
C PHE A 163 -1.41 8.13 4.85
N ALA A 164 -0.35 7.36 4.98
CA ALA A 164 -0.18 6.05 4.35
C ALA A 164 0.69 5.20 5.26
N PHE A 165 0.86 3.91 4.94
CA PHE A 165 1.96 3.15 5.51
C PHE A 165 3.30 3.78 5.13
N ALA A 166 4.25 3.74 6.07
CA ALA A 166 5.60 4.22 5.88
C ALA A 166 6.29 3.46 4.73
N HIS A 167 6.04 2.15 4.66
CA HIS A 167 6.55 1.23 3.64
C HIS A 167 5.46 0.28 3.12
N PRO A 168 5.36 0.01 1.80
CA PRO A 168 4.34 -0.88 1.23
C PRO A 168 4.35 -2.31 1.82
N LEU A 169 5.53 -2.89 2.05
CA LEU A 169 5.65 -4.23 2.66
C LEU A 169 4.99 -4.33 4.02
N LEU A 170 4.92 -3.25 4.81
CA LEU A 170 4.20 -3.27 6.09
C LEU A 170 2.69 -3.43 5.88
N GLN A 171 2.16 -2.73 4.87
CA GLN A 171 0.74 -2.80 4.54
C GLN A 171 0.37 -4.18 4.00
N GLU A 172 1.17 -4.69 3.06
CA GLU A 172 1.00 -6.01 2.46
C GLU A 172 1.08 -7.11 3.51
N HIS A 173 2.13 -7.11 4.34
CA HIS A 173 2.28 -8.05 5.45
C HIS A 173 1.04 -8.08 6.36
N CYS A 174 0.50 -6.90 6.72
CA CYS A 174 -0.70 -6.82 7.54
C CYS A 174 -1.95 -7.30 6.80
N ARG A 175 -2.08 -7.00 5.52
CA ARG A 175 -3.21 -7.42 4.68
C ARG A 175 -3.25 -8.92 4.50
N ASP A 176 -2.13 -9.54 4.15
CA ASP A 176 -2.07 -10.96 3.78
C ASP A 176 -2.30 -11.89 4.98
N ARG A 177 -2.23 -11.35 6.20
CA ARG A 177 -2.55 -12.05 7.46
C ARG A 177 -3.97 -11.80 7.96
N LEU A 178 -4.80 -11.07 7.21
CA LEU A 178 -6.21 -10.89 7.55
C LEU A 178 -6.99 -12.18 7.22
N PRO A 179 -7.78 -12.72 8.17
CA PRO A 179 -8.79 -13.71 7.83
C PRO A 179 -9.81 -13.15 6.84
N GLU A 180 -10.32 -13.99 5.94
CA GLU A 180 -11.30 -13.60 4.91
C GLU A 180 -12.50 -12.84 5.48
N ASP A 181 -13.09 -13.33 6.58
CA ASP A 181 -14.22 -12.66 7.24
C ASP A 181 -13.86 -11.26 7.77
N ALA A 182 -12.64 -11.11 8.29
CA ALA A 182 -12.15 -9.82 8.76
C ALA A 182 -11.89 -8.87 7.59
N GLU A 183 -11.38 -9.38 6.47
CA GLU A 183 -11.18 -8.60 5.26
C GLU A 183 -12.51 -8.03 4.72
N VAL A 184 -13.53 -8.88 4.63
CA VAL A 184 -14.88 -8.47 4.20
C VAL A 184 -15.45 -7.41 5.13
N ALA A 185 -15.38 -7.63 6.45
CA ALA A 185 -15.91 -6.70 7.45
C ALA A 185 -15.17 -5.35 7.46
N LEU A 186 -13.85 -5.37 7.31
CA LEU A 186 -13.02 -4.16 7.25
C LEU A 186 -13.29 -3.36 5.98
N ASN A 187 -13.47 -4.03 4.84
CA ASN A 187 -13.88 -3.38 3.59
C ASN A 187 -15.26 -2.73 3.72
N ALA A 188 -16.24 -3.42 4.33
CA ALA A 188 -17.56 -2.85 4.56
C ALA A 188 -17.48 -1.58 5.42
N ARG A 189 -16.74 -1.66 6.53
CA ARG A 189 -16.50 -0.51 7.42
C ARG A 189 -15.80 0.64 6.71
N ALA A 190 -14.83 0.34 5.84
CA ALA A 190 -14.11 1.36 5.09
C ALA A 190 -15.04 2.08 4.10
N ALA A 191 -15.86 1.35 3.35
CA ALA A 191 -16.85 1.93 2.44
C ALA A 191 -17.80 2.88 3.20
N ASP A 192 -18.37 2.44 4.32
CA ASP A 192 -19.28 3.25 5.15
C ASP A 192 -18.59 4.52 5.68
N CYS A 193 -17.35 4.39 6.14
CA CYS A 193 -16.57 5.54 6.61
C CYS A 193 -16.27 6.54 5.48
N PHE A 194 -15.91 6.07 4.28
CA PHE A 194 -15.69 6.96 3.14
C PHE A 194 -16.98 7.67 2.71
N GLU A 195 -18.10 6.97 2.65
CA GLU A 195 -19.39 7.57 2.30
C GLU A 195 -19.81 8.63 3.32
N ARG A 196 -19.69 8.33 4.62
CA ARG A 196 -20.01 9.26 5.70
C ARG A 196 -19.26 10.58 5.58
N PHE A 197 -18.00 10.55 5.16
CA PHE A 197 -17.16 11.74 5.08
C PHE A 197 -16.98 12.28 3.65
N MET A 198 -17.58 11.67 2.63
CA MET A 198 -17.34 11.96 1.22
C MET A 198 -17.38 13.47 0.89
N HIS A 199 -18.34 14.20 1.45
CA HIS A 199 -18.52 15.64 1.19
C HIS A 199 -17.42 16.53 1.79
N ARG A 200 -16.66 16.02 2.76
CA ARG A 200 -15.57 16.73 3.46
C ARG A 200 -14.18 16.33 2.95
N LEU A 201 -14.10 15.26 2.15
CA LEU A 201 -12.84 14.72 1.65
C LEU A 201 -12.42 15.42 0.35
N PRO A 202 -11.12 15.78 0.20
CA PRO A 202 -10.61 16.29 -1.06
C PRO A 202 -10.53 15.17 -2.11
N GLY A 203 -10.58 15.54 -3.39
CA GLY A 203 -10.38 14.58 -4.48
C GLY A 203 -11.54 13.59 -4.65
N ARG A 204 -12.71 14.08 -5.06
CA ARG A 204 -13.95 13.29 -5.21
C ARG A 204 -13.77 11.98 -5.99
N LEU A 205 -12.97 11.98 -7.05
CA LEU A 205 -12.73 10.77 -7.82
C LEU A 205 -11.99 9.70 -7.00
N ASN A 206 -10.96 10.08 -6.25
CA ASN A 206 -10.22 9.14 -5.40
C ASN A 206 -11.13 8.54 -4.33
N VAL A 207 -12.00 9.37 -3.73
CA VAL A 207 -12.99 8.89 -2.75
C VAL A 207 -13.95 7.87 -3.38
N LEU A 208 -14.45 8.14 -4.59
CA LEU A 208 -15.33 7.20 -5.30
C LEU A 208 -14.60 5.89 -5.65
N LEU A 209 -13.32 5.95 -6.05
CA LEU A 209 -12.50 4.76 -6.30
C LEU A 209 -12.30 3.93 -5.03
N SER A 210 -12.00 4.58 -3.90
CA SER A 210 -11.89 3.91 -2.60
C SER A 210 -13.20 3.22 -2.24
N ILE A 211 -14.34 3.90 -2.38
CA ILE A 211 -15.66 3.32 -2.10
C ILE A 211 -15.93 2.13 -3.03
N ALA A 212 -15.72 2.27 -4.34
CA ALA A 212 -15.93 1.20 -5.31
C ALA A 212 -15.09 -0.05 -5.00
N SER A 213 -13.83 0.15 -4.60
CA SER A 213 -12.94 -0.93 -4.22
C SER A 213 -13.37 -1.61 -2.92
N HIS A 214 -13.75 -0.82 -1.92
CA HIS A 214 -14.18 -1.34 -0.63
C HIS A 214 -15.54 -2.02 -0.68
N LEU A 215 -16.50 -1.52 -1.46
CA LEU A 215 -17.78 -2.21 -1.68
C LEU A 215 -17.58 -3.57 -2.34
N PHE A 216 -16.70 -3.64 -3.34
CA PHE A 216 -16.37 -4.91 -3.99
C PHE A 216 -15.71 -5.88 -3.00
N GLY A 217 -14.71 -5.44 -2.24
CA GLY A 217 -14.04 -6.25 -1.21
C GLY A 217 -14.99 -6.66 -0.07
N ALA A 218 -16.00 -5.84 0.23
CA ALA A 218 -17.06 -6.14 1.20
C ALA A 218 -18.09 -7.15 0.67
N ARG A 219 -17.97 -7.56 -0.60
CA ARG A 219 -18.96 -8.40 -1.30
C ARG A 219 -20.35 -7.77 -1.37
N ASP A 220 -20.42 -6.45 -1.23
CA ASP A 220 -21.64 -5.67 -1.48
C ASP A 220 -21.77 -5.45 -2.99
N TYR A 221 -21.98 -6.55 -3.72
CA TYR A 221 -21.99 -6.55 -5.17
C TYR A 221 -23.08 -5.67 -5.74
N ALA A 222 -24.21 -5.51 -5.03
CA ALA A 222 -25.31 -4.65 -5.43
C ALA A 222 -24.85 -3.20 -5.57
N ARG A 223 -24.15 -2.66 -4.56
CA ARG A 223 -23.64 -1.29 -4.61
C ARG A 223 -22.35 -1.17 -5.41
N ALA A 224 -21.51 -2.20 -5.39
CA ALA A 224 -20.24 -2.20 -6.10
C ALA A 224 -20.42 -2.17 -7.63
N ALA A 225 -21.38 -2.92 -8.18
CA ALA A 225 -21.48 -3.11 -9.63
C ALA A 225 -21.76 -1.81 -10.38
N ASP A 226 -22.78 -1.06 -9.96
CA ASP A 226 -23.16 0.22 -10.61
C ASP A 226 -22.02 1.24 -10.53
N LEU A 227 -21.41 1.39 -9.34
CA LEU A 227 -20.35 2.36 -9.13
C LEU A 227 -19.08 2.00 -9.93
N ASN A 228 -18.70 0.72 -9.96
CA ASN A 228 -17.55 0.28 -10.76
C ASN A 228 -17.81 0.47 -12.26
N LEU A 229 -19.02 0.17 -12.75
CA LEU A 229 -19.38 0.36 -14.15
C LEU A 229 -19.31 1.84 -14.56
N GLU A 230 -19.89 2.72 -13.75
CA GLU A 230 -19.88 4.17 -13.98
C GLU A 230 -18.45 4.73 -13.98
N LEU A 231 -17.64 4.35 -12.99
CA LEU A 231 -16.24 4.80 -12.92
C LEU A 231 -15.44 4.26 -14.11
N GLY A 232 -15.65 3.01 -14.52
CA GLY A 232 -15.02 2.43 -15.70
C GLY A 232 -15.27 3.27 -16.96
N LEU A 233 -16.50 3.73 -17.17
CA LEU A 233 -16.84 4.58 -18.31
C LEU A 233 -16.14 5.94 -18.26
N ARG A 234 -16.03 6.53 -17.06
CA ARG A 234 -15.31 7.81 -16.87
C ARG A 234 -13.82 7.67 -17.18
N PHE A 235 -13.20 6.55 -16.80
CA PHE A 235 -11.79 6.28 -17.10
C PHE A 235 -11.57 5.99 -18.60
N TYR A 236 -12.49 5.26 -19.23
CA TYR A 236 -12.50 5.06 -20.68
C TYR A 236 -12.49 6.39 -21.44
N HIS A 237 -13.36 7.34 -21.06
CA HIS A 237 -13.40 8.66 -21.70
C HIS A 237 -12.17 9.52 -21.45
N ARG A 238 -11.35 9.18 -20.46
CA ARG A 238 -10.07 9.84 -20.18
C ARG A 238 -8.89 9.15 -20.87
N GLY A 239 -9.12 8.05 -21.59
CA GLY A 239 -8.07 7.27 -22.24
C GLY A 239 -7.23 6.42 -21.28
N ASP A 240 -7.62 6.32 -20.01
CA ASP A 240 -6.98 5.45 -19.02
C ASP A 240 -7.69 4.09 -19.04
N TYR A 241 -7.34 3.31 -20.06
CA TYR A 241 -7.99 2.04 -20.37
C TYR A 241 -7.67 0.93 -19.37
N ASP A 242 -6.50 0.95 -18.73
CA ASP A 242 -6.14 -0.02 -17.69
C ASP A 242 -7.06 0.11 -16.48
N SER A 243 -7.24 1.35 -15.98
CA SER A 243 -8.19 1.61 -14.89
C SER A 243 -9.63 1.32 -15.31
N ALA A 244 -10.00 1.69 -16.54
CA ALA A 244 -11.33 1.42 -17.08
C ALA A 244 -11.63 -0.08 -17.11
N LEU A 245 -10.67 -0.88 -17.58
CA LEU A 245 -10.79 -2.33 -17.71
C LEU A 245 -10.94 -2.97 -16.33
N MET A 246 -10.05 -2.67 -15.39
CA MET A 246 -10.08 -3.21 -14.03
C MET A 246 -11.41 -2.94 -13.33
N LEU A 247 -11.93 -1.71 -13.42
CA LEU A 247 -13.22 -1.34 -12.84
C LEU A 247 -14.38 -2.08 -13.53
N THR A 248 -14.36 -2.16 -14.86
CA THR A 248 -15.43 -2.82 -15.61
C THR A 248 -15.44 -4.33 -15.33
N GLU A 249 -14.28 -4.97 -15.17
CA GLU A 249 -14.19 -6.39 -14.78
C GLU A 249 -14.76 -6.66 -13.39
N ARG A 250 -14.55 -5.76 -12.42
CA ARG A 250 -15.22 -5.84 -11.12
C ARG A 250 -16.74 -5.73 -11.25
N ALA A 251 -17.24 -4.87 -12.14
CA ALA A 251 -18.67 -4.78 -12.41
C ALA A 251 -19.24 -6.06 -13.03
N VAL A 252 -18.51 -6.70 -13.96
CA VAL A 252 -18.87 -8.02 -14.51
C VAL A 252 -18.98 -9.06 -13.41
N THR A 253 -17.93 -9.23 -12.59
CA THR A 253 -17.95 -10.20 -11.48
C THR A 253 -19.09 -9.93 -10.51
N ALA A 254 -19.35 -8.67 -10.17
CA ALA A 254 -20.45 -8.31 -9.29
C ALA A 254 -21.82 -8.66 -9.91
N ALA A 255 -22.03 -8.38 -11.19
CA ALA A 255 -23.26 -8.71 -11.91
C ALA A 255 -23.51 -10.23 -11.98
N GLU A 256 -22.47 -11.03 -12.21
CA GLU A 256 -22.55 -12.50 -12.18
C GLU A 256 -22.97 -13.02 -10.80
N ARG A 257 -22.38 -12.46 -9.73
CA ARG A 257 -22.71 -12.84 -8.35
C ARG A 257 -24.15 -12.48 -7.96
N LEU A 258 -24.69 -11.43 -8.54
CA LEU A 258 -26.08 -11.01 -8.35
C LEU A 258 -27.08 -11.77 -9.23
N GLY A 259 -26.62 -12.45 -10.28
CA GLY A 259 -27.50 -13.00 -11.32
C GLY A 259 -28.27 -11.91 -12.08
N ASN A 260 -27.66 -10.73 -12.28
CA ASN A 260 -28.30 -9.61 -12.98
C ASN A 260 -27.86 -9.57 -14.45
N ASP A 261 -28.63 -10.22 -15.32
CA ASP A 261 -28.31 -10.37 -16.75
C ASP A 261 -28.21 -9.02 -17.50
N ALA A 262 -29.05 -8.04 -17.15
CA ALA A 262 -29.04 -6.73 -17.80
C ALA A 262 -27.76 -5.96 -17.47
N LEU A 263 -27.35 -5.98 -16.20
CA LEU A 263 -26.11 -5.36 -15.75
C LEU A 263 -24.88 -6.08 -16.31
N LEU A 264 -24.94 -7.42 -16.36
CA LEU A 264 -23.87 -8.25 -16.94
C LEU A 264 -23.66 -7.90 -18.42
N ALA A 265 -24.74 -7.81 -19.20
CA ALA A 265 -24.68 -7.44 -20.61
C ALA A 265 -24.07 -6.03 -20.81
N ALA A 266 -24.46 -5.06 -19.98
CA ALA A 266 -23.91 -3.71 -20.03
C ALA A 266 -22.41 -3.68 -19.70
N ALA A 267 -21.99 -4.36 -18.63
CA ALA A 267 -20.60 -4.42 -18.21
C ALA A 267 -19.70 -5.16 -19.21
N VAL A 268 -20.17 -6.28 -19.76
CA VAL A 268 -19.45 -7.03 -20.81
C VAL A 268 -19.27 -6.18 -22.07
N SER A 269 -20.33 -5.51 -22.54
CA SER A 269 -20.25 -4.63 -23.71
C SER A 269 -19.23 -3.51 -23.51
N GLN A 270 -19.19 -2.89 -22.33
CA GLN A 270 -18.20 -1.87 -22.01
C GLN A 270 -16.76 -2.44 -21.97
N ARG A 271 -16.56 -3.61 -21.35
CA ARG A 271 -15.26 -4.27 -21.26
C ARG A 271 -14.71 -4.60 -22.65
N ASP A 272 -15.53 -5.14 -23.52
CA ASP A 272 -15.11 -5.55 -24.86
C ASP A 272 -14.73 -4.33 -25.70
N ARG A 273 -15.49 -3.24 -25.60
CA ARG A 273 -15.14 -1.95 -26.20
C ARG A 273 -13.82 -1.37 -25.67
N ILE A 274 -13.55 -1.49 -24.36
CA ILE A 274 -12.27 -1.06 -23.78
C ILE A 274 -11.12 -1.86 -24.38
N ARG A 275 -11.28 -3.19 -24.49
CA ARG A 275 -10.26 -4.08 -25.05
C ARG A 275 -9.98 -3.81 -26.53
N GLU A 276 -11.01 -3.53 -27.32
CA GLU A 276 -10.86 -3.12 -28.72
C GLU A 276 -10.00 -1.85 -28.84
N GLU A 277 -10.28 -0.82 -28.04
CA GLU A 277 -9.49 0.42 -28.04
C GLU A 277 -8.04 0.23 -27.56
N MET A 278 -7.80 -0.69 -26.62
CA MET A 278 -6.44 -1.03 -26.19
C MET A 278 -5.65 -1.71 -27.32
N VAL A 279 -6.30 -2.58 -28.10
CA VAL A 279 -5.68 -3.24 -29.26
C VAL A 279 -5.39 -2.25 -30.38
N ASP A 280 -6.33 -1.35 -30.70
CA ASP A 280 -6.16 -0.34 -31.75
C ASP A 280 -5.01 0.66 -31.47
N ARG A 281 -4.56 0.74 -30.21
CA ARG A 281 -3.52 1.66 -29.74
C ARG A 281 -2.19 0.99 -29.42
N ALA A 282 -2.11 -0.34 -29.48
CA ALA A 282 -0.88 -1.12 -29.25
C ALA A 282 -0.02 -1.16 -30.52
#